data_AF-A0A955KSD3-F1
#
_entry.id   AF-A0A955KSD3-F1
#
_cell.length_a   1.000
_cell.length_b   1.000
_cell.length_c   1.000
_cell.angle_alpha   90.00
_cell.angle_beta   90.00
_cell.angle_gamma   90.00
#
_symmetry.space_group_name_H-M   'P 1'
#
loop_
_entity.id
_entity.type
_entity.pdbx_description
1 polymer ?
#
loop_
_entity_poly.entity_id
_entity_poly.type
_entity_poly.pdbx_seq_one_letter_code
_entity_poly.pdbx_strand_id
1 'polypeptide(L)'
;MTQIPTLPSGQAIYDMIMQEIEPELLTQSIPTLTAKYASETLQQRTERFARYEKAYKEYDKAYEVYMQNVQLQVRVYKKEALQSAEHTSLQKEESLLKKLEQSFV
;
A
#
# COMPACT_ATOMS: atom_id res chain seq x y z
N MET A 1 -14.80 14.53 6.29
CA MET A 1 -13.56 14.21 7.02
C MET A 1 -12.74 13.31 6.13
N THR A 2 -11.56 13.76 5.68
CA THR A 2 -10.65 12.96 4.84
C THR A 2 -10.02 11.88 5.72
N GLN A 3 -10.33 10.61 5.46
CA GLN A 3 -9.79 9.49 6.24
C GLN A 3 -8.28 9.38 5.99
N ILE A 4 -7.48 9.30 7.06
CA ILE A 4 -6.03 9.10 6.95
C ILE A 4 -5.78 7.74 6.27
N PRO A 5 -5.02 7.68 5.16
CA PRO A 5 -4.70 6.41 4.52
C PRO A 5 -3.90 5.52 5.47
N THR A 6 -4.45 4.37 5.83
CA THR A 6 -3.73 3.34 6.60
C THR A 6 -3.04 2.39 5.64
N LEU A 7 -1.70 2.34 5.69
CA LEU A 7 -0.92 1.40 4.90
C LEU A 7 -0.91 0.02 5.59
N PRO A 8 -1.16 -1.08 4.85
CA PRO A 8 -0.95 -2.42 5.38
C PRO A 8 0.51 -2.67 5.74
N SER A 9 0.78 -3.71 6.54
CA SER A 9 2.14 -4.13 6.85
C SER A 9 2.87 -4.63 5.59
N GLY A 10 4.20 -4.61 5.61
CA GLY A 10 5.00 -5.14 4.49
C GLY A 10 4.69 -6.62 4.20
N GLN A 11 4.43 -7.42 5.23
CA GLN A 11 3.98 -8.80 5.09
C GLN A 11 2.62 -8.90 4.40
N ALA A 12 1.65 -8.07 4.79
CA ALA A 12 0.34 -8.08 4.16
C ALA A 12 0.39 -7.65 2.69
N ILE A 13 1.25 -6.67 2.35
CA ILE A 13 1.47 -6.27 0.95
C ILE A 13 2.12 -7.41 0.17
N TYR A 14 3.14 -8.04 0.75
CA TYR A 14 3.82 -9.18 0.14
C TYR A 14 2.83 -10.32 -0.16
N ASP A 15 2.10 -10.77 0.87
CA ASP A 15 1.16 -11.89 0.74
C ASP A 15 0.03 -11.56 -0.23
N MET A 16 -0.52 -10.34 -0.21
CA MET A 16 -1.56 -9.89 -1.13
C MET A 16 -1.11 -9.98 -2.60
N ILE A 17 0.11 -9.53 -2.90
CA ILE A 17 0.64 -9.56 -4.28
C ILE A 17 1.00 -11.00 -4.66
N MET A 18 1.68 -11.72 -3.77
CA MET A 18 2.20 -13.06 -4.04
C MET A 18 1.07 -14.10 -4.14
N GLN A 19 -0.08 -13.88 -3.50
CA GLN A 19 -1.27 -14.72 -3.60
C GLN A 19 -1.74 -14.93 -5.04
N GLU A 20 -1.62 -13.90 -5.88
CA GLU A 20 -2.01 -13.94 -7.29
C GLU A 20 -0.92 -14.50 -8.21
N ILE A 21 0.34 -14.47 -7.75
CA ILE A 21 1.51 -14.85 -8.56
C ILE A 21 1.94 -16.30 -8.28
N GLU A 22 2.21 -16.61 -7.01
CA GLU A 22 2.65 -17.92 -6.55
C GLU A 22 2.21 -18.12 -5.08
N PRO A 23 1.01 -18.70 -4.84
CA PRO A 23 0.44 -18.84 -3.50
C PRO A 23 1.23 -19.80 -2.60
N GLU A 24 2.13 -20.60 -3.19
CA GLU A 24 3.06 -21.41 -2.42
C GLU A 24 4.13 -20.59 -1.69
N LEU A 25 4.42 -19.39 -2.18
CA LEU A 25 5.42 -18.49 -1.61
C LEU A 25 4.83 -17.48 -0.63
N LEU A 26 3.59 -17.68 -0.16
CA LEU A 26 3.04 -16.88 0.95
C LEU A 26 3.83 -17.10 2.23
N THR A 27 3.89 -16.08 3.09
CA THR A 27 4.65 -16.12 4.34
C THR A 27 4.24 -17.29 5.25
N GLN A 28 2.96 -17.68 5.23
CA GLN A 28 2.45 -18.83 5.98
C GLN A 28 2.80 -20.18 5.35
N SER A 29 2.98 -20.21 4.01
CA SER A 29 3.26 -21.42 3.24
C SER A 29 4.75 -21.78 3.25
N ILE A 30 5.64 -20.77 3.21
CA ILE A 30 7.10 -20.94 3.11
C ILE A 30 7.66 -21.95 4.15
N PRO A 31 7.30 -21.89 5.45
CA PRO A 31 7.86 -22.82 6.44
C PRO A 31 7.54 -24.29 6.16
N THR A 32 6.47 -24.57 5.41
CA THR A 32 6.00 -25.93 5.13
C THR A 32 6.67 -26.55 3.90
N LEU A 33 7.36 -25.75 3.07
CA LEU A 33 7.89 -26.19 1.78
C LEU A 33 8.96 -27.27 1.92
N THR A 34 9.81 -27.18 2.95
CA THR A 34 10.84 -28.21 3.21
C THR A 34 10.21 -29.59 3.42
N ALA A 35 9.13 -29.66 4.19
CA ALA A 35 8.42 -30.91 4.42
C ALA A 35 7.66 -31.36 3.15
N LYS A 36 7.00 -30.43 2.46
CA LYS A 36 6.25 -30.69 1.22
C LYS A 36 7.12 -31.29 0.11
N TYR A 37 8.38 -30.87 0.03
CA TYR A 37 9.33 -31.26 -1.02
C TYR A 37 10.44 -32.19 -0.54
N ALA A 38 10.29 -32.86 0.61
CA ALA A 38 11.34 -33.70 1.20
C ALA A 38 11.82 -34.84 0.29
N SER A 39 10.97 -35.31 -0.63
CA SER A 39 11.26 -36.39 -1.59
C SER A 39 11.44 -35.91 -3.03
N GLU A 40 11.63 -34.61 -3.25
CA GLU A 40 11.84 -34.08 -4.60
C GLU A 40 13.17 -34.57 -5.20
N THR A 41 13.14 -34.90 -6.48
CA THR A 41 14.36 -35.15 -7.26
C THR A 41 15.06 -33.84 -7.58
N LEU A 42 16.34 -33.92 -7.98
CA LEU A 42 17.10 -32.74 -8.39
C LEU A 42 16.41 -31.99 -9.54
N GLN A 43 15.88 -32.72 -10.53
CA GLN A 43 15.17 -32.11 -11.67
C GLN A 43 13.93 -31.34 -11.22
N GLN A 44 13.09 -31.95 -10.37
CA GLN A 44 11.89 -31.30 -9.83
C GLN A 44 12.25 -30.05 -9.01
N ARG A 45 13.33 -30.12 -8.23
CA ARG A 45 13.86 -28.98 -7.47
C ARG A 45 14.26 -27.82 -8.39
N THR A 46 14.97 -28.12 -9.48
CA THR A 46 15.37 -27.12 -10.48
C THR A 46 14.17 -26.47 -11.14
N GLU A 47 13.18 -27.26 -11.56
CA GLU A 47 11.94 -26.75 -12.17
C GLU A 47 11.16 -25.85 -11.21
N ARG A 48 11.06 -26.25 -9.93
CA ARG A 48 10.42 -25.47 -8.87
C ARG A 48 11.14 -24.14 -8.62
N PHE A 49 12.47 -24.14 -8.52
CA PHE A 49 13.21 -22.89 -8.33
C PHE A 49 13.14 -21.97 -9.54
N ALA A 50 13.12 -22.51 -10.76
CA ALA A 50 12.91 -21.69 -11.96
C ALA A 50 11.51 -21.05 -11.97
N ARG A 51 10.48 -21.74 -11.46
CA ARG A 51 9.15 -21.15 -11.24
C ARG A 51 9.20 -20.04 -10.20
N TYR A 52 9.85 -20.26 -9.07
CA TYR A 52 9.96 -19.26 -7.99
C TYR A 52 10.74 -18.02 -8.44
N GLU A 53 11.81 -18.20 -9.22
CA GLU A 53 12.57 -17.08 -9.78
C GLU A 53 11.68 -16.19 -10.66
N LYS A 54 10.84 -16.80 -11.50
CA LYS A 54 9.85 -16.05 -12.29
C LYS A 54 8.83 -15.37 -11.40
N ALA A 55 8.33 -16.05 -10.37
CA ALA A 55 7.38 -15.46 -9.43
C ALA A 55 7.93 -14.20 -8.75
N TYR A 56 9.19 -14.21 -8.30
CA TYR A 56 9.81 -13.03 -7.70
C TYR A 56 10.00 -11.87 -8.70
N LYS A 57 10.34 -12.15 -9.96
CA LYS A 57 10.42 -11.11 -11.00
C LYS A 57 9.06 -10.47 -11.29
N GLU A 58 8.01 -11.28 -11.29
CA GLU A 58 6.63 -10.79 -11.46
C GLU A 58 6.18 -10.01 -10.22
N TYR A 59 6.58 -10.44 -9.02
CA TYR A 59 6.34 -9.72 -7.77
C TYR A 59 6.96 -8.32 -7.82
N ASP A 60 8.23 -8.19 -8.23
CA ASP A 60 8.90 -6.89 -8.29
C ASP A 60 8.16 -5.90 -9.18
N LYS A 61 7.69 -6.35 -10.36
CA LYS A 61 6.88 -5.54 -11.27
C LYS A 61 5.54 -5.13 -10.64
N ALA A 62 4.83 -6.08 -10.03
CA ALA A 62 3.53 -5.82 -9.41
C ALA A 62 3.66 -4.88 -8.21
N TYR A 63 4.71 -5.05 -7.41
CA TYR A 63 5.02 -4.21 -6.26
C TYR A 63 5.35 -2.77 -6.69
N GLU A 64 6.11 -2.59 -7.77
CA GLU A 64 6.39 -1.25 -8.31
C GLU A 64 5.09 -0.53 -8.71
N VAL A 65 4.20 -1.21 -9.45
CA VAL A 65 2.89 -0.66 -9.83
C VAL A 65 2.05 -0.32 -8.61
N TYR A 66 2.01 -1.21 -7.61
CA TYR A 66 1.32 -0.95 -6.35
C TYR A 66 1.86 0.31 -5.65
N MET A 67 3.18 0.45 -5.55
CA MET A 67 3.80 1.62 -4.92
C MET A 67 3.56 2.92 -5.68
N GLN A 68 3.50 2.88 -7.01
CA GLN A 68 3.11 4.05 -7.81
C GLN A 68 1.68 4.49 -7.47
N ASN A 69 0.74 3.56 -7.35
CA ASN A 69 -0.64 3.86 -6.95
C ASN A 69 -0.74 4.45 -5.54
N VAL A 70 0.01 3.89 -4.59
CA VAL A 70 0.10 4.44 -3.23
C VAL A 70 0.61 5.87 -3.25
N GLN A 71 1.66 6.16 -4.02
CA GLN A 71 2.20 7.52 -4.14
C GLN A 71 1.18 8.50 -4.75
N LEU A 72 0.38 8.06 -5.73
CA LEU A 72 -0.69 8.88 -6.30
C LEU A 72 -1.76 9.21 -5.25
N GLN A 73 -2.20 8.22 -4.47
CA GLN A 73 -3.17 8.44 -3.39
C GLN A 73 -2.64 9.41 -2.33
N VAL A 74 -1.36 9.28 -1.96
CA VAL A 74 -0.71 10.23 -1.03
C VAL A 74 -0.72 11.66 -1.59
N ARG A 75 -0.48 11.85 -2.89
CA ARG A 75 -0.53 13.19 -3.51
C ARG A 75 -1.94 13.77 -3.47
N VAL A 76 -2.95 12.97 -3.77
CA VAL A 76 -4.37 13.39 -3.70
C VAL A 76 -4.74 13.79 -2.28
N TYR A 77 -4.44 12.93 -1.29
CA TYR A 77 -4.72 13.20 0.11
C TYR A 77 -4.03 14.49 0.59
N LYS A 78 -2.76 14.71 0.24
CA LYS A 78 -2.04 15.96 0.57
C LYS A 78 -2.74 17.19 0.02
N LYS A 79 -3.20 17.14 -1.23
CA LYS A 79 -3.92 18.25 -1.86
C LYS A 79 -5.24 18.53 -1.13
N GLU A 80 -6.00 17.49 -0.82
CA GLU A 80 -7.28 17.61 -0.10
C GLU A 80 -7.09 18.16 1.32
N ALA A 81 -6.05 17.70 2.03
CA ALA A 81 -5.72 18.20 3.36
C ALA A 81 -5.36 19.69 3.36
N LEU A 82 -4.58 20.15 2.38
CA LEU A 82 -4.24 21.57 2.23
C LEU A 82 -5.47 22.41 1.91
N GLN A 83 -6.30 21.99 0.96
CA GLN A 83 -7.54 22.69 0.60
C GLN A 83 -8.51 22.78 1.77
N SER A 84 -8.64 21.71 2.56
CA SER A 84 -9.46 21.69 3.77
C SER A 84 -8.94 22.67 4.83
N ALA A 85 -7.61 22.78 4.98
CA ALA A 85 -6.98 23.71 5.91
C ALA A 85 -7.19 25.17 5.47
N GLU A 86 -7.02 25.46 4.18
CA GLU A 86 -7.28 26.78 3.58
C GLU A 86 -8.74 27.20 3.79
N HIS A 87 -9.71 26.32 3.48
CA HIS A 87 -11.12 26.61 3.67
C HIS A 87 -11.46 26.88 5.14
N THR A 88 -10.90 26.10 6.05
CA THR A 88 -11.06 26.32 7.50
C THR A 88 -10.48 27.66 7.94
N SER A 89 -9.35 28.07 7.36
CA SER A 89 -8.73 29.37 7.65
C SER A 89 -9.60 30.52 7.17
N LEU A 90 -10.11 30.45 5.94
CA LEU A 90 -11.01 31.46 5.38
C LEU A 90 -12.30 31.62 6.19
N GLN A 91 -12.90 30.51 6.63
CA GLN A 91 -14.09 30.55 7.49
C GLN A 91 -13.82 31.21 8.85
N LYS A 92 -12.63 30.97 9.44
CA LYS A 92 -12.22 31.61 10.69
C LYS A 92 -12.00 33.11 10.50
N GLU A 93 -11.37 33.51 9.40
CA GLU A 93 -11.13 34.91 9.06
C GLU A 93 -12.45 35.66 8.84
N GLU A 94 -13.37 35.11 8.04
CA GLU A 94 -14.71 35.69 7.83
C GLU A 94 -15.47 35.82 9.15
N SER A 95 -15.37 34.83 10.03
CA SER A 95 -15.99 34.87 11.36
C SER A 95 -15.37 35.93 12.27
N LEU A 96 -14.06 36.16 12.19
CA LEU A 96 -13.36 37.20 12.94
C LEU A 96 -13.72 38.60 12.43
N LEU A 97 -13.76 38.79 11.11
CA LEU A 97 -14.17 40.06 10.50
C LEU A 97 -15.61 40.43 10.90
N LYS A 98 -16.56 39.50 10.82
CA LYS A 98 -17.94 39.74 11.27
C LYS A 98 -18.02 40.14 12.75
N LYS A 99 -17.20 39.53 13.62
CA LYS A 99 -17.14 39.91 15.05
C LYS A 99 -16.57 41.31 15.25
N LEU A 100 -15.54 41.69 14.50
CA LEU A 100 -14.99 43.04 14.55
C LEU A 100 -16.02 44.06 14.08
N GLU A 101 -16.70 43.84 12.95
CA GLU A 101 -17.76 44.72 12.44
C GLU A 101 -18.87 44.94 13.47
N GLN A 102 -19.32 43.87 14.15
CA GLN A 102 -20.31 43.95 15.23
C GLN A 102 -19.83 44.72 16.46
N SER A 103 -18.52 44.92 16.63
CA SER A 103 -17.94 45.64 17.77
C SER A 103 -17.80 47.15 17.51
N PHE A 104 -17.98 47.59 16.26
CA PHE A 104 -17.92 49.00 15.84
C PHE A 104 -19.30 49.63 15.56
N VAL A 105 -20.38 48.86 15.75
CA VAL A 105 -21.78 49.31 15.66
C VAL A 105 -22.42 49.20 17.04
#